data_AF-A0A354GJE1-F1
#
_entry.id   AF-A0A354GJE1-F1
#
_cell.length_a   1.000
_cell.length_b   1.000
_cell.length_c   1.000
_cell.angle_alpha   90.00
_cell.angle_beta   90.00
_cell.angle_gamma   90.00
#
_symmetry.space_group_name_H-M   'P 1'
#
loop_
_entity.id
_entity.type
_entity.pdbx_description
1 polymer ?
#
loop_
_entity_poly.entity_id
_entity_poly.type
_entity_poly.pdbx_seq_one_letter_code
_entity_poly.pdbx_strand_id
1 'polypeptide(L)'
;MDLQVKNFDFSVKNIPIPSKYAYKKRLIQKAESLIRRMRWKANDYCNGLKGKKMVSEKKYHSLFKSDYAPPKCEYLNGFEEDLFEMIRNIQFTNCRSDFLKELNDEVKSIKRSPYVIV
;
A
#
# COMPACT_ATOMS: atom_id res chain seq x y z
N MET A 1 -26.54 -19.23 24.22
CA MET A 1 -25.39 -18.31 24.36
C MET A 1 -25.93 -16.92 24.19
N ASP A 2 -25.84 -16.08 25.22
CA ASP A 2 -26.29 -14.69 25.13
C ASP A 2 -25.15 -13.85 24.55
N LEU A 3 -25.34 -13.36 23.33
CA LEU A 3 -24.42 -12.47 22.66
C LEU A 3 -24.69 -11.04 23.13
N GLN A 4 -23.68 -10.39 23.72
CA GLN A 4 -23.75 -9.00 24.14
C GLN A 4 -22.95 -8.10 23.20
N VAL A 5 -23.55 -7.00 22.78
CA VAL A 5 -22.86 -5.98 21.98
C VAL A 5 -22.01 -5.11 22.90
N LYS A 6 -20.70 -5.10 22.67
CA LYS A 6 -19.80 -4.22 23.40
C LYS A 6 -19.94 -2.78 22.90
N ASN A 7 -20.36 -1.88 23.77
CA ASN A 7 -20.34 -0.43 23.50
C ASN A 7 -18.92 0.11 23.77
N PHE A 8 -18.44 0.94 22.86
CA PHE A 8 -17.17 1.63 22.98
C PHE A 8 -17.43 3.11 23.29
N ASP A 9 -16.64 3.69 24.19
CA ASP A 9 -16.74 5.11 24.55
C ASP A 9 -16.17 6.04 23.46
N PHE A 10 -15.66 5.48 22.36
CA PHE A 10 -15.12 6.20 21.23
C PHE A 10 -15.71 5.76 19.90
N SER A 11 -15.55 6.60 18.88
CA SER A 11 -15.99 6.29 17.52
C SER A 11 -15.25 5.05 16.98
N VAL A 12 -16.02 4.07 16.50
CA VAL A 12 -15.50 2.90 15.78
C VAL A 12 -14.83 3.25 14.44
N LYS A 13 -14.97 4.51 13.98
CA LYS A 13 -14.27 5.02 12.79
C LYS A 13 -12.82 5.43 13.09
N ASN A 14 -12.40 5.42 14.35
CA ASN A 14 -11.05 5.77 14.74
C ASN A 14 -10.05 4.70 14.27
N ILE A 15 -8.95 5.14 13.67
CA ILE A 15 -7.96 4.26 13.05
C ILE A 15 -6.84 3.99 14.06
N PRO A 16 -6.60 2.73 14.47
CA PRO A 16 -5.49 2.40 15.35
C PRO A 16 -4.14 2.65 14.67
N ILE A 17 -3.10 2.83 15.49
CA ILE A 17 -1.73 2.93 14.98
C ILE A 17 -1.34 1.56 14.41
N PRO A 18 -1.00 1.46 13.12
CA PRO A 18 -0.57 0.19 12.54
C PRO A 18 0.80 -0.21 13.11
N SER A 19 1.07 -1.53 13.15
CA SER A 19 2.41 -1.98 13.50
C SER A 19 3.44 -1.49 12.47
N LYS A 20 4.68 -1.28 12.92
CA LYS A 20 5.80 -0.88 12.04
C LYS A 20 5.92 -1.81 10.83
N TYR A 21 5.75 -3.11 11.05
CA TYR A 21 5.75 -4.12 10.00
C TYR A 21 4.59 -3.94 9.01
N ALA A 22 3.35 -3.81 9.49
CA ALA A 22 2.19 -3.63 8.63
C ALA A 22 2.30 -2.35 7.78
N TYR A 23 2.80 -1.27 8.38
CA TYR A 23 3.09 -0.02 7.68
C TYR A 23 4.13 -0.22 6.58
N LYS A 24 5.30 -0.79 6.90
CA LYS A 24 6.37 -1.05 5.92
C LYS A 24 5.89 -1.91 4.75
N LYS A 25 5.17 -2.99 5.04
CA LYS A 25 4.60 -3.87 4.00
C LYS A 25 3.71 -3.09 3.04
N ARG A 26 2.79 -2.28 3.59
CA ARG A 26 1.87 -1.48 2.78
C ARG A 26 2.57 -0.38 2.02
N LEU A 27 3.61 0.22 2.60
CA LEU A 27 4.45 1.22 1.93
C LEU A 27 5.15 0.63 0.71
N ILE A 28 5.80 -0.54 0.86
CA ILE A 28 6.47 -1.24 -0.25
C ILE A 28 5.47 -1.55 -1.37
N GLN A 29 4.30 -2.10 -1.04
CA GLN A 29 3.25 -2.38 -2.03
C GLN A 29 2.81 -1.13 -2.81
N LYS A 30 2.72 0.02 -2.13
CA LYS A 30 2.34 1.29 -2.79
C LYS A 30 3.49 1.86 -3.63
N ALA A 31 4.72 1.74 -3.17
CA ALA A 31 5.91 2.12 -3.94
C ALA A 31 6.03 1.28 -5.23
N GLU A 32 5.90 -0.04 -5.14
CA GLU A 32 5.87 -0.93 -6.30
C GLU A 32 4.74 -0.58 -7.26
N SER A 33 3.54 -0.29 -6.75
CA SER A 33 2.41 0.15 -7.59
C SER A 33 2.68 1.49 -8.29
N LEU A 34 3.43 2.40 -7.68
CA LEU A 34 3.83 3.66 -8.30
C LEU A 34 4.86 3.41 -9.40
N ILE A 35 5.94 2.69 -9.08
CA ILE A 35 7.00 2.31 -10.02
C ILE A 35 6.39 1.62 -11.25
N ARG A 36 5.46 0.68 -11.03
CA ARG A 36 4.80 -0.04 -12.13
C ARG A 36 4.08 0.90 -13.09
N ARG A 37 3.35 1.88 -12.56
CA ARG A 37 2.63 2.88 -13.38
C ARG A 37 3.60 3.81 -14.11
N MET A 38 4.67 4.23 -13.45
CA MET A 38 5.71 5.08 -14.06
C MET A 38 6.40 4.35 -15.21
N ARG A 39 6.82 3.10 -15.03
CA ARG A 39 7.43 2.30 -16.09
C ARG A 39 6.49 2.08 -17.27
N TRP A 40 5.21 1.79 -17.02
CA TRP A 40 4.21 1.68 -18.10
C TRP A 40 4.07 3.00 -18.89
N LYS A 41 4.01 4.13 -18.19
CA LYS A 41 3.93 5.45 -18.84
C LYS A 41 5.20 5.82 -19.60
N ALA A 42 6.38 5.48 -19.06
CA ALA A 42 7.66 5.66 -19.73
C ALA A 42 7.74 4.80 -21.00
N ASN A 43 7.30 3.53 -20.93
CA ASN A 43 7.25 2.65 -22.08
C ASN A 43 6.32 3.19 -23.19
N ASP A 44 5.13 3.66 -22.82
CA ASP A 44 4.20 4.30 -23.76
C ASP A 44 4.83 5.52 -24.46
N TYR A 45 5.45 6.40 -23.68
CA TYR A 45 6.16 7.57 -24.20
C TYR A 45 7.31 7.20 -25.14
N CYS A 46 8.18 6.26 -24.73
CA CYS A 46 9.31 5.80 -25.56
C CYS A 46 8.85 5.11 -26.84
N ASN A 47 7.74 4.36 -26.82
CA ASN A 47 7.19 3.72 -28.01
C ASN A 47 6.53 4.74 -28.95
N GLY A 48 5.85 5.75 -28.41
CA GLY A 48 5.30 6.88 -29.16
C GLY A 48 6.39 7.69 -29.87
N LEU A 49 7.52 7.94 -29.22
CA LEU A 49 8.68 8.63 -29.81
C LEU A 49 9.35 7.85 -30.95
N LYS A 50 9.39 6.52 -30.87
CA LYS A 50 10.02 5.67 -31.89
C LYS A 50 9.18 5.50 -33.16
N GLY A 51 8.06 6.21 -33.29
CA GLY A 51 7.13 6.05 -34.43
C GLY A 51 6.46 4.68 -34.51
N LYS A 52 6.73 3.78 -33.56
CA LYS A 52 6.04 2.51 -33.39
C LYS A 52 4.68 2.78 -32.76
N LYS A 53 3.73 3.27 -33.56
CA LYS A 53 2.33 2.95 -33.30
C LYS A 53 2.25 1.43 -33.33
N MET A 54 2.02 0.78 -32.19
CA MET A 54 1.59 -0.61 -32.18
C MET A 54 0.29 -0.68 -32.97
N VAL A 55 0.38 -0.98 -34.27
CA VAL A 55 -0.78 -1.23 -35.11
C VAL A 55 -1.35 -2.57 -34.64
N SER A 56 -2.46 -2.44 -33.90
CA SER A 56 -3.58 -3.37 -33.75
C SER A 56 -3.30 -4.87 -33.65
N GLU A 57 -3.53 -5.43 -32.46
CA GLU A 57 -4.22 -6.73 -32.38
C GLU A 57 -5.07 -6.90 -31.11
N LYS A 58 -5.11 -5.92 -30.22
CA LYS A 58 -5.59 -6.14 -28.86
C LYS A 58 -6.54 -5.05 -28.38
N LYS A 59 -7.62 -4.83 -29.13
CA LYS A 59 -8.75 -3.95 -28.73
C LYS A 59 -9.34 -4.32 -27.36
N TYR A 60 -9.11 -5.57 -26.91
CA TYR A 60 -9.55 -6.10 -25.63
C TYR A 60 -8.56 -5.89 -24.47
N HIS A 61 -7.27 -5.61 -24.72
CA HIS A 61 -6.29 -5.44 -23.62
C HIS A 61 -6.33 -4.05 -22.97
N SER A 62 -7.03 -3.07 -23.55
CA SER A 62 -7.27 -1.78 -22.87
C SER A 62 -8.36 -1.89 -21.79
N LEU A 63 -9.21 -2.91 -21.86
CA LEU A 63 -10.31 -3.13 -20.92
C LEU A 63 -9.86 -3.88 -19.65
N PHE A 64 -8.80 -4.68 -19.74
CA PHE A 64 -8.28 -5.47 -18.64
C PHE A 64 -6.90 -4.99 -18.22
N LYS A 65 -6.68 -4.85 -16.90
CA LYS A 65 -5.35 -4.56 -16.36
C LYS A 65 -4.43 -5.72 -16.72
N SER A 66 -3.42 -5.43 -17.53
CA SER A 66 -2.34 -6.35 -17.84
C SER A 66 -1.63 -6.84 -16.57
N ASP A 67 -1.50 -8.17 -16.42
CA ASP A 67 -0.65 -8.82 -15.41
C ASP A 67 0.84 -8.75 -15.77
N TYR A 68 1.17 -8.31 -16.98
CA TYR A 68 2.55 -8.22 -17.43
C TYR A 68 3.33 -7.20 -16.59
N ALA A 69 4.55 -7.57 -16.24
CA ALA A 69 5.50 -6.64 -15.65
C ALA A 69 5.91 -5.60 -16.70
N PRO A 70 5.95 -4.31 -16.35
CA PRO A 70 6.42 -3.29 -17.28
C PRO A 70 7.92 -3.49 -17.56
N PRO A 71 8.37 -3.17 -18.78
CA PRO A 71 9.78 -3.25 -19.11
C PRO A 71 10.61 -2.32 -18.21
N LYS A 72 11.86 -2.71 -17.95
CA LYS A 72 12.81 -1.82 -17.26
C LYS A 72 13.07 -0.60 -18.14
N CYS A 73 13.13 0.57 -17.50
CA CYS A 73 13.40 1.84 -18.16
C CYS A 73 14.66 2.43 -17.51
N GLU A 74 15.75 2.52 -18.26
CA GLU A 74 17.04 2.98 -17.72
C GLU A 74 16.96 4.40 -17.14
N TYR A 75 16.14 5.26 -17.75
CA TYR A 75 15.89 6.62 -17.26
C TYR A 75 15.23 6.68 -15.87
N LEU A 76 14.56 5.62 -15.42
CA LEU A 76 13.92 5.56 -14.11
C LEU A 76 14.78 4.88 -13.04
N ASN A 77 15.91 4.26 -13.41
CA ASN A 77 16.72 3.47 -12.46
C ASN A 77 17.16 4.30 -11.25
N GLY A 78 17.73 5.49 -11.48
CA GLY A 78 18.18 6.37 -10.38
C GLY A 78 17.04 6.77 -9.44
N PHE A 79 15.89 7.14 -10.00
CA PHE A 79 14.70 7.47 -9.20
C PHE A 79 14.21 6.27 -8.38
N GLU A 80 14.20 5.06 -8.96
CA GLU A 80 13.77 3.85 -8.26
C GLU A 80 14.73 3.50 -7.12
N GLU A 81 16.04 3.60 -7.35
CA GLU A 81 17.08 3.39 -6.34
C GLU A 81 16.93 4.37 -5.18
N ASP A 82 16.81 5.68 -5.46
CA ASP A 82 16.58 6.72 -4.46
C ASP A 82 15.30 6.47 -3.65
N LEU A 83 14.22 6.04 -4.32
CA LEU A 83 12.95 5.73 -3.67
C LEU A 83 13.10 4.54 -2.71
N PHE A 84 13.81 3.49 -3.11
CA PHE A 84 14.08 2.34 -2.24
C PHE A 84 14.99 2.70 -1.08
N GLU A 85 16.00 3.55 -1.30
CA GLU A 85 16.86 4.05 -0.24
C GLU A 85 16.09 4.90 0.78
N MET A 86 15.23 5.80 0.30
CA MET A 86 14.34 6.58 1.15
C MET A 86 13.45 5.68 2.00
N ILE A 87 12.82 4.66 1.42
CA ILE A 87 11.97 3.71 2.15
C ILE A 87 12.78 2.91 3.18
N ARG A 88 14.01 2.51 2.84
CA ARG A 88 14.91 1.80 3.75
C ARG A 88 15.27 2.62 4.97
N ASN A 89 15.50 3.92 4.79
CA ASN A 89 15.95 4.84 5.82
C ASN A 89 14.81 5.44 6.68
N ILE A 90 13.56 4.99 6.51
CA ILE A 90 12.43 5.45 7.33
C ILE A 90 12.64 5.07 8.80
N GLN A 91 12.60 6.10 9.64
CA GLN A 91 12.62 5.98 11.09
C GLN A 91 11.22 6.14 11.67
N PHE A 92 10.90 5.33 12.68
CA PHE A 92 9.60 5.36 13.36
C PHE A 92 9.77 5.95 14.75
N THR A 93 9.01 6.99 15.05
CA THR A 93 8.92 7.58 16.38
C THR A 93 7.71 7.03 17.14
N ASN A 94 7.73 7.15 18.46
CA ASN A 94 6.59 6.79 19.28
C ASN A 94 5.53 7.89 19.20
N CYS A 95 4.27 7.50 18.94
CA CYS A 95 3.14 8.42 18.95
C CYS A 95 2.81 8.86 20.39
N ARG A 96 2.83 10.17 20.65
CA ARG A 96 2.43 10.78 21.93
C ARG A 96 0.93 11.12 21.94
N SER A 97 0.09 10.13 21.66
CA SER A 97 -1.36 10.30 21.75
C SER A 97 -1.90 9.32 22.77
N ASP A 98 -2.46 9.83 23.85
CA ASP A 98 -3.02 9.01 24.92
C ASP A 98 -4.26 8.26 24.43
N PHE A 99 -5.10 8.93 23.63
CA PHE A 99 -6.22 8.30 22.94
C PHE A 99 -5.81 7.06 22.09
N LEU A 100 -4.75 7.18 21.29
CA LEU A 100 -4.29 6.06 20.46
C LEU A 100 -3.63 4.93 21.26
N LYS A 101 -3.13 5.22 22.48
CA LYS A 101 -2.67 4.18 23.41
C LYS A 101 -3.85 3.42 23.98
N GLU A 102 -4.85 4.14 24.51
CA GLU A 102 -6.09 3.57 25.04
C GLU A 102 -6.78 2.67 24.01
N LEU A 103 -6.96 3.17 22.79
CA LEU A 103 -7.58 2.42 21.70
C LEU A 103 -6.78 1.15 21.33
N ASN A 104 -5.44 1.21 21.37
CA ASN A 104 -4.60 0.03 21.12
C ASN A 104 -4.67 -1.00 22.25
N ASP A 105 -4.73 -0.54 23.50
CA ASP A 105 -4.83 -1.43 24.65
C ASP A 105 -6.19 -2.12 24.70
N GLU A 106 -7.25 -1.43 24.29
CA GLU A 106 -8.56 -2.05 24.12
C GLU A 106 -8.57 -3.08 22.99
N VAL A 107 -7.95 -2.78 21.84
CA VAL A 107 -7.79 -3.77 20.75
C VAL A 107 -7.01 -5.01 21.22
N LYS A 108 -5.97 -4.84 22.05
CA LYS A 108 -5.25 -5.98 22.64
C LYS A 108 -6.14 -6.78 23.60
N SER A 109 -6.94 -6.09 24.42
CA SER A 109 -7.89 -6.72 25.35
C SER A 109 -8.90 -7.58 24.59
N ILE A 110 -9.50 -7.04 23.53
CA ILE A 110 -10.46 -7.76 22.67
C ILE A 110 -9.81 -9.02 22.07
N LYS A 111 -8.59 -8.91 21.52
CA LYS A 111 -7.88 -10.05 20.90
C LYS A 111 -7.49 -11.16 21.89
N ARG A 112 -7.35 -10.82 23.18
CA ARG A 112 -7.02 -11.80 24.24
C ARG A 112 -8.26 -12.50 24.79
N SER A 113 -9.44 -11.93 24.60
CA SER A 113 -10.67 -12.50 25.13
C SER A 113 -11.05 -13.76 24.35
N PRO A 114 -11.24 -14.91 25.02
CA PRO A 114 -11.64 -16.16 24.38
C PRO A 114 -13.12 -16.16 23.95
N TYR A 115 -13.89 -15.16 24.38
CA TYR A 115 -15.33 -15.05 24.14
C TYR A 115 -15.68 -14.05 23.03
N VAL A 116 -14.68 -13.59 22.27
CA VAL A 116 -14.89 -12.65 21.16
C VAL A 116 -14.96 -13.44 19.85
N ILE A 117 -16.07 -13.26 19.14
CA ILE A 117 -16.26 -13.73 17.77
C ILE A 117 -16.05 -12.51 16.86
N VAL A 118 -15.04 -12.56 16.00
CA VAL A 118 -14.66 -11.49 15.04
C VAL A 118 -15.13 -11.85 13.64
#